data_AF-A0A3D2HSA9-F1
#
_entry.id   AF-A0A3D2HSA9-F1
#
_cell.length_a   1.000
_cell.length_b   1.000
_cell.length_c   1.000
_cell.angle_alpha   90.00
_cell.angle_beta   90.00
_cell.angle_gamma   90.00
#
_symmetry.space_group_name_H-M   'P 1'
#
loop_
_entity.id
_entity.type
_entity.pdbx_description
1 polymer ?
#
loop_
_entity_poly.entity_id
_entity_poly.type
_entity_poly.pdbx_seq_one_letter_code
_entity_poly.pdbx_strand_id
1 'polypeptide(L)' 'MNILIIVVLCVYLAFNILVAKFMSAAEMQHRFVDGQNLVGKIATNIFYGFAWLLKGLKFVVVNNIK' A
#
# COMPACT_ATOMS: atom_id res chain seq x y z
N MET A 1 11.75 19.24 12.58
CA MET A 1 11.50 17.86 12.08
C MET A 1 12.85 17.23 11.80
N ASN A 2 13.20 16.13 12.47
CA ASN A 2 14.51 15.51 12.30
C ASN A 2 14.68 15.00 10.86
N ILE A 3 15.84 15.23 10.25
CA ILE A 3 16.18 14.76 8.88
C ILE A 3 15.89 13.26 8.73
N LEU A 4 16.17 12.47 9.79
CA LEU A 4 15.87 11.05 9.83
C LEU A 4 14.38 10.73 9.57
N ILE A 5 13.45 11.51 10.12
CA ILE A 5 12.02 11.29 9.93
C ILE A 5 11.63 11.52 8.46
N ILE A 6 12.20 12.56 7.84
CA ILE A 6 11.94 12.88 6.43
C ILE A 6 12.43 11.76 5.54
N VAL A 7 13.65 11.26 5.77
CA VAL A 7 14.22 10.14 5.00
C VAL A 7 13.35 8.89 5.12
N VAL A 8 12.93 8.54 6.33
CA VAL A 8 12.07 7.37 6.57
C VAL A 8 10.73 7.52 5.83
N LEU A 9 10.12 8.70 5.86
CA LEU A 9 8.87 8.96 5.14
C LEU A 9 9.04 8.85 3.62
N CYS A 10 10.12 9.41 3.07
CA CYS A 10 10.42 9.31 1.63
C CYS A 10 10.60 7.86 1.19
N VAL A 11 11.36 7.06 1.95
CA VAL A 11 11.56 5.63 1.66
C VAL A 11 10.25 4.86 1.77
N TYR A 12 9.45 5.13 2.81
CA TYR A 12 8.14 4.52 3.00
C TYR A 12 7.19 4.79 1.83
N LEU A 13 7.10 6.05 1.37
CA LEU A 13 6.28 6.44 0.24
C LEU A 13 6.78 5.79 -1.06
N ALA A 14 8.08 5.85 -1.32
CA ALA A 14 8.69 5.23 -2.50
C ALA A 14 8.37 3.73 -2.55
N PHE A 15 8.55 3.02 -1.44
CA PHE A 15 8.24 1.60 -1.35
C PHE A 15 6.75 1.31 -1.64
N ASN A 16 5.83 2.05 -1.01
CA ASN A 16 4.40 1.87 -1.23
C ASN A 16 3.96 2.19 -2.68
N ILE A 17 4.59 3.18 -3.32
CA ILE A 17 4.35 3.49 -4.74
C ILE A 17 4.79 2.32 -5.62
N LEU A 18 5.96 1.73 -5.34
CA LEU A 18 6.45 0.57 -6.10
C LEU A 18 5.49 -0.62 -5.93
N VAL A 19 5.06 -0.92 -4.69
CA VAL A 19 4.09 -1.98 -4.41
C VAL A 19 2.78 -1.74 -5.18
N ALA A 20 2.25 -0.51 -5.13
CA ALA A 20 1.04 -0.14 -5.86
C ALA A 20 1.20 -0.22 -7.39
N LYS A 21 2.42 -0.03 -7.92
CA LYS A 21 2.69 -0.11 -9.35
C LYS A 21 2.83 -1.57 -9.82
N PHE A 22 3.58 -2.38 -9.08
CA PHE A 22 4.03 -3.70 -9.54
C PHE A 22 3.16 -4.88 -9.09
N MET A 23 2.36 -4.74 -8.04
CA MET A 23 1.52 -5.83 -7.53
C MET A 23 0.05 -5.52 -7.73
N SER A 24 -0.78 -6.50 -8.06
CA SER A 24 -2.24 -6.36 -8.05
C SER A 24 -2.81 -6.34 -6.62
N ALA A 25 -4.06 -5.88 -6.47
CA ALA A 25 -4.74 -5.90 -5.17
C ALA A 25 -4.87 -7.34 -4.62
N ALA A 26 -5.13 -8.32 -5.50
CA ALA A 26 -5.21 -9.73 -5.13
C ALA A 26 -3.85 -10.28 -4.69
N GLU A 27 -2.77 -9.94 -5.38
CA GLU A 27 -1.42 -10.36 -5.00
C GLU A 27 -0.99 -9.76 -3.66
N MET A 28 -1.34 -8.49 -3.39
CA MET A 28 -1.07 -7.87 -2.09
C MET A 28 -1.83 -8.57 -0.96
N GLN A 29 -3.11 -8.86 -1.16
CA GLN A 29 -3.94 -9.56 -0.18
C GLN A 29 -3.36 -10.94 0.13
N HIS A 30 -3.09 -11.73 -0.90
CA HIS A 30 -2.56 -13.08 -0.76
C HIS A 30 -1.16 -13.12 -0.13
N ARG A 31 -0.25 -12.25 -0.58
CA ARG A 31 1.14 -12.27 -0.10
C ARG A 31 1.35 -11.64 1.27
N PHE A 32 0.56 -10.62 1.62
CA PHE A 32 0.82 -9.83 2.82
C PHE A 32 -0.21 -10.05 3.94
N VAL A 33 -1.47 -10.34 3.60
CA VAL A 33 -2.59 -10.31 4.56
C VAL A 33 -3.06 -11.71 4.93
N ASP A 34 -3.26 -12.61 3.96
CA ASP A 34 -4.00 -13.86 4.20
C ASP A 34 -3.30 -14.82 5.16
N GLY A 35 -1.95 -14.83 5.18
CA GLY A 35 -1.15 -15.67 6.09
C GLY A 35 -0.90 -15.08 7.48
N GLN A 36 -1.39 -13.88 7.77
CA GLN A 36 -1.18 -13.20 9.06
C GLN A 36 -2.27 -13.54 10.07
N ASN A 37 -1.95 -13.45 11.37
CA ASN A 37 -2.96 -13.44 12.44
C ASN A 37 -3.74 -12.10 12.44
N LEU A 38 -4.76 -11.97 13.29
CA LEU A 38 -5.62 -10.78 13.31
C LEU A 38 -4.83 -9.46 13.45
N VAL A 39 -3.85 -9.43 14.37
CA VAL A 39 -3.01 -8.24 14.61
C VAL A 39 -2.13 -7.96 13.40
N GLY A 40 -1.51 -8.99 12.82
CA GLY A 40 -0.68 -8.88 11.63
C GLY A 40 -1.48 -8.40 10.41
N LYS A 41 -2.72 -8.86 10.24
CA LYS A 41 -3.63 -8.37 9.18
C LYS A 41 -3.88 -6.86 9.32
N ILE A 42 -4.12 -6.38 10.53
CA ILE A 42 -4.33 -4.96 10.80
C ILE A 42 -3.05 -4.16 10.53
N ALA A 43 -1.92 -4.59 11.11
CA ALA A 43 -0.63 -3.90 10.95
C ALA A 43 -0.19 -3.83 9.49
N THR A 44 -0.29 -4.94 8.75
CA THR A 44 0.00 -4.98 7.32
C THR A 44 -0.89 -4.03 6.53
N ASN A 45 -2.21 -4.03 6.79
CA ASN A 45 -3.11 -3.13 6.09
C ASN A 45 -2.82 -1.66 6.36
N ILE A 46 -2.42 -1.30 7.58
CA ILE A 46 -2.00 0.06 7.92
C ILE A 46 -0.70 0.41 7.19
N PHE A 47 0.31 -0.46 7.23
CA PHE A 47 1.61 -0.23 6.59
C PHE A 47 1.51 -0.09 5.06
N TYR A 48 0.63 -0.86 4.42
CA TYR A 48 0.38 -0.77 2.98
C TYR A 48 -0.80 0.15 2.63
N GLY A 49 -1.30 0.94 3.59
CA GLY A 49 -2.49 1.78 3.40
C GLY A 49 -2.35 2.75 2.23
N PHE A 50 -1.16 3.30 2.02
CA PHE A 50 -0.90 4.19 0.88
C PHE A 50 -0.98 3.43 -0.46
N ALA A 51 -0.43 2.22 -0.53
CA ALA A 51 -0.52 1.39 -1.71
C ALA A 51 -1.98 0.97 -2.01
N TRP A 52 -2.75 0.61 -0.98
CA TRP A 52 -4.19 0.33 -1.11
C TRP A 52 -4.99 1.52 -1.62
N LEU A 53 -4.70 2.72 -1.11
CA LEU A 53 -5.34 3.96 -1.55
C LEU A 53 -5.07 4.24 -3.04
N LEU A 54 -3.81 4.11 -3.49
CA LEU A 54 -3.45 4.29 -4.89
C LEU A 54 -4.15 3.27 -5.80
N LYS A 55 -4.34 2.02 -5.34
CA LYS A 55 -5.10 1.00 -6.07
C LYS A 55 -6.58 1.35 -6.17
N GLY A 56 -7.19 1.77 -5.07
CA GLY A 56 -8.58 2.23 -5.03
C GLY A 56 -8.80 3.41 -5.98
N LEU A 57 -7.92 4.42 -5.93
CA LEU A 57 -7.96 5.57 -6.84
C LEU A 57 -7.85 5.13 -8.30
N LYS A 58 -6.90 4.26 -8.65
CA LYS A 58 -6.77 3.76 -10.03
C LYS A 58 -8.07 3.08 -10.49
N PHE A 59 -8.69 2.27 -9.64
CA PHE A 59 -9.94 1.60 -9.97
C PHE A 59 -11.08 2.61 -10.21
N VAL A 60 -11.23 3.60 -9.32
CA VAL A 60 -12.23 4.67 -9.46
C VAL A 60 -12.00 5.48 -10.74
N VAL A 61 -10.77 5.91 -11.00
CA VAL A 61 -10.42 6.72 -12.18
C VAL A 61 -10.69 5.96 -13.48
N VAL A 62 -10.26 4.69 -13.58
CA VAL A 62 -10.48 3.87 -14.78
C VAL A 62 -11.96 3.60 -15.04
N ASN A 63 -12.78 3.47 -13.99
CA ASN A 63 -14.21 3.21 -14.14
C ASN A 63 -15.06 4.47 -14.36
N ASN A 64 -14.63 5.65 -13.89
CA ASN A 64 -15.38 6.91 -14.08
C ASN A 64 -15.01 7.67 -15.36
N ILE A 65 -13.86 7.37 -15.97
CA ILE A 65 -13.44 7.98 -17.25
C ILE A 65 -13.93 7.14 -18.47
N LYS A 66 -14.78 6.14 -18.24
CA LYS A 66 -15.51 5.45 -19.32
C LYS A 66 -16.75 6.24 -19.74
#